data_AF-A0A832QSP0-F1
#
_entry.id   AF-A0A832QSP0-F1
#
_cell.length_a   1.000
_cell.length_b   1.000
_cell.length_c   1.000
_cell.angle_alpha   90.00
_cell.angle_beta   90.00
_cell.angle_gamma   90.00
#
_symmetry.space_group_name_H-M   'P 1'
#
loop_
_entity.id
_entity.type
_entity.pdbx_description
1 polymer ?
#
loop_
_entity_poly.entity_id
_entity_poly.type
_entity_poly.pdbx_seq_one_letter_code
_entity_poly.pdbx_strand_id
1 'polypeptide(L)' 'MYLIFRCDCGRALYTREGVKTRRCVCGKTIKVKSRRILGKVESFQDAAYMVRKLQEEKYGPGGFLKKKIE' A
#
# COMPACT_ATOMS: atom_id res chain seq x y z
N MET A 1 -1.43 -2.41 16.10
CA MET A 1 -0.98 -1.45 15.08
C MET A 1 -0.51 -2.11 13.78
N TYR A 2 -0.78 -1.43 12.68
CA TYR A 2 -0.32 -1.72 11.33
C TYR A 2 0.49 -0.54 10.78
N LEU A 3 1.58 -0.87 10.10
CA LEU A 3 2.47 0.07 9.44
C LEU A 3 2.20 0.07 7.94
N ILE A 4 2.05 1.25 7.34
CA ILE A 4 1.83 1.43 5.91
C ILE A 4 3.09 2.00 5.28
N PHE A 5 3.54 1.43 4.15
CA PHE A 5 4.75 1.82 3.45
C PHE A 5 4.66 1.50 1.96
N ARG A 6 5.62 1.97 1.16
CA ARG A 6 5.70 1.65 -0.28
C ARG A 6 6.83 0.67 -0.59
N CYS A 7 6.55 -0.22 -1.54
CA CYS A 7 7.56 -1.01 -2.24
C CYS A 7 8.28 -0.15 -3.28
N ASP A 8 9.46 -0.60 -3.73
CA ASP A 8 10.19 -0.01 -4.87
C ASP A 8 9.38 -0.03 -6.18
N CYS A 9 8.49 -1.01 -6.36
CA CYS A 9 7.57 -1.02 -7.51
C CYS A 9 6.47 0.06 -7.39
N GLY A 10 6.47 0.83 -6.31
CA GLY A 10 5.53 1.91 -6.08
C GLY A 10 4.19 1.50 -5.47
N ARG A 11 3.93 0.20 -5.27
CA ARG A 11 2.71 -0.25 -4.56
C ARG A 11 2.79 0.11 -3.08
N ALA A 12 1.69 0.63 -2.54
CA ALA A 12 1.48 0.72 -1.10
C ALA A 12 1.16 -0.66 -0.53
N LEU A 13 1.68 -0.95 0.66
CA LEU A 13 1.51 -2.19 1.41
C LEU A 13 1.35 -1.85 2.89
N TYR A 14 0.73 -2.75 3.64
CA TYR A 14 0.69 -2.69 5.08
C TYR A 14 1.21 -3.98 5.72
N THR A 15 1.65 -3.89 6.98
CA THR A 15 2.05 -5.03 7.79
C THR A 15 1.76 -4.78 9.26
N ARG A 16 1.60 -5.83 10.06
CA ARG A 16 1.53 -5.68 11.53
C ARG A 16 2.84 -5.12 12.05
N GLU A 17 2.77 -4.26 13.06
CA GLU A 17 3.95 -3.78 13.78
C GLU A 17 4.71 -4.98 14.39
N GLY A 18 6.04 -4.94 14.36
CA GLY A 18 6.92 -6.05 14.77
C GLY A 18 7.34 -6.99 13.64
N VAL A 19 6.63 -7.01 12.50
CA VAL A 19 7.06 -7.80 11.34
C VAL A 19 8.32 -7.19 10.70
N LYS A 20 9.38 -8.00 10.59
CA LYS A 20 10.68 -7.54 10.05
C LYS A 20 10.66 -7.38 8.53
N THR A 21 9.97 -8.28 7.84
CA THR A 21 9.98 -8.36 6.37
C THR A 21 8.60 -8.65 5.81
N ARG A 22 8.29 -8.06 4.65
CA ARG A 22 7.04 -8.29 3.91
C ARG A 22 7.35 -8.54 2.44
N ARG A 23 6.75 -9.56 1.84
CA ARG A 23 6.84 -9.80 0.39
C ARG A 23 5.81 -8.96 -0.35
N CYS A 24 6.22 -8.30 -1.42
CA CYS A 24 5.32 -7.62 -2.35
C CYS A 24 4.89 -8.58 -3.46
N VAL A 25 3.71 -8.33 -4.04
CA VAL A 25 3.20 -9.04 -5.22
C VAL A 25 4.11 -8.90 -6.45
N CYS A 26 5.00 -7.90 -6.50
CA CYS A 26 6.02 -7.79 -7.55
C CYS A 26 7.20 -8.77 -7.37
N GLY A 27 7.16 -9.63 -6.36
CA GLY A 27 8.21 -10.61 -6.05
C GLY A 27 9.28 -10.12 -5.07
N LYS A 28 9.46 -8.81 -4.90
CA LYS A 28 10.48 -8.24 -3.99
C LYS A 28 10.14 -8.44 -2.51
N THR A 29 11.14 -8.78 -1.71
CA THR A 29 11.06 -8.84 -0.24
C THR A 29 11.55 -7.53 0.38
N ILE A 30 10.73 -6.94 1.23
CA ILE A 30 10.96 -5.60 1.79
C ILE A 30 11.26 -5.72 3.27
N LYS A 31 12.41 -5.18 3.71
CA LYS A 31 12.69 -4.96 5.14
C LYS A 31 11.87 -3.75 5.61
N VAL A 32 10.98 -3.96 6.58
CA VAL A 32 10.00 -2.93 7.01
C VAL A 32 10.71 -1.75 7.68
N LYS A 33 11.69 -2.03 8.55
CA LYS A 33 12.49 -1.01 9.26
C LYS A 33 13.30 -0.10 8.34
N SER A 34 13.65 -0.56 7.13
CA SER A 34 14.43 0.25 6.18
C SER A 34 13.54 1.12 5.29
N ARG A 35 12.22 1.07 5.43
CA ARG A 35 11.28 1.86 4.63
C ARG A 35 10.75 3.04 5.40
N ARG A 36 10.50 4.12 4.67
CA ARG A 36 9.72 5.25 5.17
C ARG A 36 8.29 4.79 5.43
N ILE A 37 7.87 4.91 6.68
CA ILE A 37 6.50 4.63 7.10
C ILE A 37 5.64 5.84 6.72
N LEU A 38 4.58 5.58 5.95
CA LEU A 38 3.65 6.59 5.46
C LEU A 38 2.49 6.83 6.43
N GLY A 39 2.18 5.83 7.26
CA GLY A 39 1.14 5.92 8.28
C GLY A 39 1.17 4.73 9.24
N LYS A 40 0.53 4.92 10.39
CA LYS A 40 0.25 3.88 11.38
C LYS A 40 -1.23 3.90 11.71
N VAL A 41 -1.84 2.72 11.79
CA VAL A 41 -3.27 2.56 12.11
C VAL A 41 -3.50 1.39 13.05
N GLU A 42 -4.57 1.44 13.83
CA GLU A 42 -4.88 0.43 14.84
C GLU A 42 -5.45 -0.85 14.21
N SER A 43 -6.42 -0.70 13.31
CA SER A 43 -7.17 -1.82 12.72
C SER A 43 -6.62 -2.26 11.36
N PHE A 44 -6.93 -3.49 10.98
CA PHE A 44 -6.61 -4.00 9.65
C PHE A 44 -7.47 -3.36 8.56
N GLN A 45 -8.71 -2.97 8.88
CA GLN A 45 -9.64 -2.31 7.96
C GLN A 45 -9.09 -0.95 7.54
N ASP A 46 -8.63 -0.17 8.50
CA ASP A 46 -8.01 1.14 8.24
C ASP A 46 -6.74 0.98 7.42
N ALA A 47 -5.95 -0.07 7.68
CA ALA A 47 -4.72 -0.33 6.93
C ALA A 47 -5.01 -0.65 5.45
N ALA A 48 -6.04 -1.48 5.20
CA ALA A 48 -6.48 -1.80 3.86
C ALA A 48 -7.04 -0.57 3.14
N TYR A 49 -7.85 0.23 3.83
CA TYR A 49 -8.41 1.47 3.31
C TYR A 49 -7.31 2.48 2.92
N MET A 50 -6.35 2.70 3.81
CA MET A 50 -5.22 3.60 3.55
C MET A 50 -4.36 3.13 2.38
N VAL A 51 -4.08 1.82 2.28
CA VAL A 51 -3.36 1.29 1.12
C VAL A 51 -4.15 1.50 -0.16
N ARG A 52 -5.46 1.28 -0.17
CA ARG A 52 -6.31 1.53 -1.35
C ARG A 52 -6.23 3.00 -1.77
N LYS A 53 -6.44 3.93 -0.84
CA LYS A 53 -6.35 5.38 -1.09
C LYS A 53 -4.99 5.76 -1.70
N LEU A 54 -3.89 5.31 -1.12
CA LEU A 54 -2.53 5.60 -1.62
C LEU A 54 -2.23 5.00 -2.99
N GLN A 55 -2.94 3.94 -3.39
CA GLN A 55 -2.84 3.36 -4.72
C GLN A 55 -3.66 4.17 -5.73
N GLU A 56 -4.90 4.52 -5.37
CA GLU A 56 -5.78 5.34 -6.21
C GLU A 56 -5.21 6.75 -6.44
N GLU A 57 -4.59 7.36 -5.43
CA GLU A 57 -3.88 8.64 -5.58
C GLU A 57 -2.72 8.58 -6.58
N LYS A 58 -2.05 7.42 -6.70
CA LYS A 58 -0.90 7.27 -7.60
C LYS A 58 -1.31 6.84 -9.00
N TYR A 59 -2.24 5.91 -9.12
CA TYR A 59 -2.56 5.22 -10.36
C TYR A 59 -3.97 5.53 -10.91
N GLY A 60 -4.75 6.32 -10.18
CA GLY A 60 -6.15 6.58 -10.50
C GLY A 60 -7.10 5.52 -9.96
N PRO A 61 -8.41 5.72 -10.13
CA PRO A 61 -9.42 4.77 -9.69
C PRO A 61 -9.25 3.42 -10.39
N GLY A 62 -9.47 2.33 -9.65
CA GLY A 62 -9.47 0.99 -10.23
C GLY A 62 -10.65 0.82 -11.20
N GLY A 63 -10.37 0.42 -12.44
CA GLY A 63 -11.39 0.13 -13.45
C GLY A 63 -10.99 0.60 -14.83
N PHE A 64 -11.79 0.22 -15.84
CA PHE A 64 -11.67 0.82 -17.17
C PHE A 64 -12.29 2.22 -17.11
N LEU A 65 -11.54 3.21 -17.58
CA LEU A 65 -12.13 4.53 -17.83
C LEU A 65 -13.25 4.34 -18.85
N LYS A 66 -14.49 4.71 -18.49
CA LYS A 66 -15.55 4.83 -19.49
C LYS A 66 -15.07 5.87 -20.49
N LYS A 67 -14.89 5.45 -21.75
CA LYS A 67 -14.68 6.38 -22.86
C LYS A 67 -15.88 7.34 -22.83
N LYS A 68 -15.65 8.63 -22.58
CA LYS A 68 -16.68 9.63 -22.80
C LYS A 68 -17.01 9.55 -24.30
N ILE A 69 -18.21 9.05 -24.61
CA ILE A 69 -18.78 9.21 -25.94
C ILE A 69 -19.41 10.59 -25.88
N GLU A 70 -18.72 11.55 -26.50
CA GLU A 70 -19.29 12.87 -26.83
C GLU A 70 -20.26 12.74 -28.00
#